data_AF-A0AAN1WGY9-F1
#
_entry.id   AF-A0AAN1WGY9-F1
#
_cell.length_a   1.000
_cell.length_b   1.000
_cell.length_c   1.000
_cell.angle_alpha   90.00
_cell.angle_beta   90.00
_cell.angle_gamma   90.00
#
_symmetry.space_group_name_H-M   'P 1'
#
loop_
_entity.id
_entity.type
_entity.pdbx_description
1 polymer ?
#
loop_
_entity_poly.entity_id
_entity_poly.type
_entity_poly.pdbx_seq_one_letter_code
_entity_poly.pdbx_strand_id
1 'polypeptide(L)'
;MLNTTNTSLLSLIKPSIMVSLFTASLGACSAMQTTTNASAEHTPSANITTTKSSQNYNSKPRIINTTDLGADPDDEQSMVRQLVMANEFDIEGLIVSTGCWKKSQSDTRMLDKIVDAYGQVLPNLQKHAEGFPSHAYLKSISVMGQTGYGMDDVGEGKDSPGSELIIKAVDKDDPRPVWATCWGGCNTIAQAVWKVQNTRTEAELNKFLSKLRVYDVLGQDNAGTWLAKTFPNLFYIRATKVYDWQHDKNNPWWQTHVQSHGPLGAVFPSAIYSPEGDTPAFLYLVPNGLNDPEMVGHGSWGGRFDTQKQIGIRGMRCMEGEDAKYDPYLMYGNYSNSGARKWADGYNNDFEARMDWSINSDYANANHPPIAVVNNSTSKQVLYINTHAGASVILNASGSSDPDDDNLNYHWEFYSDASSYKGSVKFSNNTSMKTSVQIPSDANGENIHVILTLKDSSTPNLYAYRRIIFNVQ
;
A
#
# COMPACT_ATOMS: atom_id res chain seq x y z
N MET A 1 -31.11 19.49 -68.81
CA MET A 1 -31.39 20.94 -68.90
C MET A 1 -30.07 21.68 -68.67
N LEU A 2 -29.62 22.44 -69.70
CA LEU A 2 -28.69 23.59 -69.77
C LEU A 2 -27.60 23.75 -68.68
N ASN A 3 -26.29 23.68 -69.02
CA ASN A 3 -25.39 24.73 -69.56
C ASN A 3 -24.91 25.76 -68.51
N THR A 4 -23.71 26.36 -68.44
CA THR A 4 -22.33 26.23 -68.98
C THR A 4 -21.48 27.38 -68.35
N THR A 5 -20.16 27.18 -68.19
CA THR A 5 -19.00 28.13 -68.39
C THR A 5 -18.69 29.35 -67.49
N ASN A 6 -17.43 29.42 -66.99
CA ASN A 6 -16.30 30.38 -67.30
C ASN A 6 -15.43 30.73 -66.05
N THR A 7 -14.12 30.35 -65.96
CA THR A 7 -12.85 31.05 -66.36
C THR A 7 -12.61 32.42 -65.67
N SER A 8 -11.46 32.90 -65.17
CA SER A 8 -10.00 32.62 -65.33
C SER A 8 -9.16 33.42 -64.28
N LEU A 9 -8.03 32.90 -63.76
CA LEU A 9 -6.61 33.31 -63.96
C LEU A 9 -5.97 34.48 -63.16
N LEU A 10 -4.80 34.14 -62.55
CA LEU A 10 -3.51 34.87 -62.34
C LEU A 10 -3.45 36.13 -61.45
N SER A 11 -2.36 36.47 -60.75
CA SER A 11 -1.04 35.85 -60.51
C SER A 11 -0.27 36.63 -59.41
N LEU A 12 0.61 35.89 -58.73
CA LEU A 12 1.86 36.27 -58.05
C LEU A 12 2.53 37.61 -58.43
N ILE A 13 3.28 38.20 -57.48
CA ILE A 13 4.75 38.43 -57.50
C ILE A 13 5.20 39.18 -56.21
N LYS A 14 6.07 38.54 -55.41
CA LYS A 14 7.11 39.14 -54.53
C LYS A 14 8.39 39.35 -55.39
N PRO A 15 9.57 39.87 -54.95
CA PRO A 15 10.02 40.40 -53.62
C PRO A 15 10.89 41.70 -53.74
N SER A 16 11.43 42.23 -52.64
CA SER A 16 12.90 42.36 -52.43
C SER A 16 13.30 43.22 -51.23
N ILE A 17 14.44 42.79 -50.68
CA ILE A 17 15.23 43.30 -49.55
C ILE A 17 16.03 44.54 -49.96
N MET A 18 16.26 45.49 -49.03
CA MET A 18 17.47 46.33 -49.07
C MET A 18 17.93 46.75 -47.67
N VAL A 19 19.23 46.57 -47.44
CA VAL A 19 20.04 46.93 -46.28
C VAL A 19 20.56 48.37 -46.43
N SER A 20 20.66 49.15 -45.35
CA SER A 20 21.67 50.22 -45.24
C SER A 20 21.98 50.56 -43.78
N LEU A 21 23.27 50.53 -43.42
CA LEU A 21 23.87 51.07 -42.20
C LEU A 21 23.93 52.62 -42.25
N PHE A 22 23.85 53.27 -41.09
CA PHE A 22 24.68 54.45 -40.78
C PHE A 22 24.93 54.58 -39.26
N THR A 23 26.10 55.12 -38.94
CA THR A 23 26.84 55.09 -37.66
C THR A 23 26.64 56.32 -36.76
N ALA A 24 26.65 56.07 -35.44
CA ALA A 24 27.17 56.81 -34.27
C ALA A 24 27.30 58.35 -34.22
N SER A 25 26.85 58.95 -33.10
CA SER A 25 27.67 59.84 -32.24
C SER A 25 27.03 60.12 -30.86
N LEU A 26 27.87 60.20 -29.83
CA LEU A 26 27.57 60.49 -28.41
C LEU A 26 27.02 61.92 -28.16
N GLY A 27 26.26 62.07 -27.07
CA GLY A 27 26.03 63.34 -26.39
C GLY A 27 25.42 63.12 -25.00
N ALA A 28 26.22 63.29 -23.96
CA ALA A 28 25.77 63.29 -22.56
C ALA A 28 25.20 64.66 -22.19
N CYS A 29 24.07 64.70 -21.48
CA CYS A 29 23.79 65.79 -20.54
C CYS A 29 22.75 65.36 -19.50
N SER A 30 23.09 65.61 -18.25
CA SER A 30 22.39 65.32 -17.00
C SER A 30 21.18 66.21 -16.76
N ALA A 31 20.08 65.64 -16.25
CA ALA A 31 19.14 66.33 -15.36
C ALA A 31 18.35 65.32 -14.52
N MET A 32 18.41 65.51 -13.20
CA MET A 32 17.62 64.80 -12.18
C MET A 32 16.12 65.04 -12.39
N GLN A 33 15.32 63.98 -12.34
CA GLN A 33 13.93 64.04 -11.88
C GLN A 33 13.63 62.77 -11.07
N THR A 34 13.37 63.00 -9.78
CA THR A 34 12.87 62.03 -8.80
C THR A 34 11.37 61.85 -8.97
N THR A 35 10.89 60.62 -9.22
CA THR A 35 9.56 60.15 -8.78
C THR A 35 9.50 58.60 -8.76
N THR A 36 9.50 58.06 -7.54
CA THR A 36 8.75 56.87 -7.07
C THR A 36 8.68 55.61 -7.95
N ASN A 37 9.50 54.61 -7.61
CA ASN A 37 9.28 53.21 -7.99
C ASN A 37 8.29 52.55 -7.01
N ALA A 38 7.14 52.09 -7.53
CA ALA A 38 6.30 51.12 -6.84
C ALA A 38 6.94 49.73 -6.97
N SER A 39 7.22 49.12 -5.83
CA SER A 39 7.73 47.76 -5.68
C SER A 39 6.66 46.73 -6.09
N ALA A 40 6.96 45.93 -7.12
CA ALA A 40 6.29 44.67 -7.33
C ALA A 40 6.85 43.66 -6.31
N GLU A 41 6.02 43.25 -5.35
CA GLU A 41 6.32 42.18 -4.40
C GLU A 41 6.53 40.87 -5.14
N HIS A 42 7.78 40.40 -5.16
CA HIS A 42 8.13 39.07 -5.63
C HIS A 42 7.93 38.12 -4.46
N THR A 43 6.82 37.36 -4.47
CA THR A 43 6.56 36.30 -3.50
C THR A 43 7.62 35.20 -3.69
N PRO A 44 8.41 34.81 -2.67
CA PRO A 44 9.43 33.79 -2.86
C PRO A 44 8.74 32.42 -3.03
N SER A 45 8.99 31.78 -4.17
CA SER A 45 8.74 30.36 -4.36
C SER A 45 9.55 29.58 -3.32
N ALA A 46 8.88 28.87 -2.41
CA ALA A 46 9.54 28.01 -1.44
C ALA A 46 10.40 26.95 -2.17
N ASN A 47 11.70 26.89 -1.84
CA ASN A 47 12.60 25.87 -2.35
C ASN A 47 12.22 24.51 -1.76
N ILE A 48 11.73 23.61 -2.62
CA ILE A 48 11.46 22.21 -2.29
C ILE A 48 12.78 21.54 -1.98
N THR A 49 13.08 21.38 -0.69
CA THR A 49 14.23 20.58 -0.25
C THR A 49 13.73 19.16 -0.01
N THR A 50 13.93 18.28 -0.98
CA THR A 50 13.70 16.84 -0.83
C THR A 50 14.76 16.25 0.08
N THR A 51 14.43 16.05 1.35
CA THR A 51 15.24 15.20 2.24
C THR A 51 15.21 13.77 1.69
N LYS A 52 16.33 13.32 1.11
CA LYS A 52 16.53 11.94 0.69
C LYS A 52 16.54 11.03 1.93
N SER A 53 15.42 10.38 2.21
CA SER A 53 15.46 9.06 2.84
C SER A 53 16.22 8.13 1.90
N SER A 54 17.31 7.54 2.36
CA SER A 54 18.22 6.72 1.56
C SER A 54 17.72 5.28 1.34
N GLN A 55 16.42 5.04 1.50
CA GLN A 55 15.80 3.75 1.22
C GLN A 55 14.96 3.90 -0.05
N ASN A 56 15.33 3.17 -1.09
CA ASN A 56 14.66 3.21 -2.39
C ASN A 56 13.37 2.36 -2.31
N TYR A 57 12.37 2.79 -1.53
CA TYR A 57 11.06 2.14 -1.35
C TYR A 57 10.16 2.13 -2.62
N ASN A 58 10.73 2.17 -3.82
CA ASN A 58 10.01 1.80 -5.05
C ASN A 58 9.93 0.27 -5.22
N SER A 59 10.39 -0.47 -4.21
CA SER A 59 10.45 -1.93 -4.14
C SER A 59 9.21 -2.52 -3.48
N LYS A 60 8.75 -3.67 -3.95
CA LYS A 60 7.65 -4.43 -3.36
C LYS A 60 7.89 -4.71 -1.87
N PRO A 61 6.89 -4.66 -0.98
CA PRO A 61 7.02 -5.18 0.38
C PRO A 61 7.34 -6.67 0.36
N ARG A 62 8.19 -7.11 1.31
CA ARG A 62 8.50 -8.53 1.53
C ARG A 62 7.53 -9.10 2.55
N ILE A 63 6.80 -10.16 2.20
CA ILE A 63 5.74 -10.73 3.02
C ILE A 63 5.85 -12.25 3.16
N ILE A 64 5.56 -12.74 4.37
CA ILE A 64 5.37 -14.15 4.70
C ILE A 64 4.04 -14.24 5.42
N ASN A 65 3.15 -15.14 4.99
CA ASN A 65 1.90 -15.39 5.71
C ASN A 65 1.98 -16.74 6.43
N THR A 66 1.63 -16.75 7.71
CA THR A 66 1.29 -17.95 8.47
C THR A 66 -0.22 -18.00 8.65
N THR A 67 -0.87 -19.08 8.22
CA THR A 67 -2.33 -19.21 8.17
C THR A 67 -2.77 -20.54 8.77
N ASP A 68 -3.88 -20.53 9.50
CA ASP A 68 -4.52 -21.74 9.99
C ASP A 68 -5.62 -22.28 9.07
N LEU A 69 -5.39 -22.13 7.75
CA LEU A 69 -6.13 -22.73 6.64
C LEU A 69 -6.92 -23.99 7.03
N GLY A 70 -8.23 -23.90 6.80
CA GLY A 70 -9.22 -24.90 7.19
C GLY A 70 -9.86 -24.66 8.56
N ALA A 71 -9.50 -23.58 9.26
CA ALA A 71 -10.22 -23.11 10.46
C ALA A 71 -11.56 -22.49 10.07
N ASP A 72 -11.53 -21.53 9.14
CA ASP A 72 -12.69 -20.93 8.47
C ASP A 72 -12.37 -20.76 6.96
N PRO A 73 -13.38 -20.60 6.08
CA PRO A 73 -13.13 -20.40 4.66
C PRO A 73 -12.46 -19.05 4.30
N ASP A 74 -12.40 -18.09 5.21
CA ASP A 74 -11.84 -16.76 4.95
C ASP A 74 -10.32 -16.74 4.71
N ASP A 75 -9.56 -17.68 5.28
CA ASP A 75 -8.16 -17.90 4.92
C ASP A 75 -8.00 -18.25 3.43
N GLU A 76 -8.88 -19.12 2.89
CA GLU A 76 -8.88 -19.51 1.47
C GLU A 76 -9.20 -18.31 0.59
N GLN A 77 -10.21 -17.52 0.99
CA GLN A 77 -10.60 -16.29 0.30
C GLN A 77 -9.45 -15.26 0.27
N SER A 78 -8.84 -15.02 1.42
CA SER A 78 -7.72 -14.09 1.58
C SER A 78 -6.51 -14.52 0.75
N MET A 79 -6.24 -15.82 0.68
CA MET A 79 -5.19 -16.38 -0.17
C MET A 79 -5.45 -16.12 -1.66
N VAL A 80 -6.68 -16.35 -2.13
CA VAL A 80 -7.05 -16.08 -3.54
C VAL A 80 -6.85 -14.60 -3.88
N ARG A 81 -7.33 -13.68 -3.03
CA ARG A 81 -7.13 -12.23 -3.25
C ARG A 81 -5.65 -11.87 -3.26
N GLN A 82 -4.86 -12.36 -2.31
CA GLN A 82 -3.42 -12.07 -2.31
C GLN A 82 -2.72 -12.58 -3.58
N LEU A 83 -3.12 -13.74 -4.10
CA LEU A 83 -2.50 -14.33 -5.29
C LEU A 83 -2.77 -13.53 -6.57
N VAL A 84 -3.96 -12.97 -6.76
CA VAL A 84 -4.21 -12.05 -7.88
C VAL A 84 -3.59 -10.66 -7.68
N MET A 85 -3.18 -10.34 -6.44
CA MET A 85 -2.37 -9.16 -6.10
C MET A 85 -0.86 -9.45 -6.03
N ALA A 86 -0.41 -10.67 -6.31
CA ALA A 86 0.95 -11.10 -6.01
C ALA A 86 2.03 -10.34 -6.80
N ASN A 87 1.67 -9.67 -7.90
CA ASN A 87 2.58 -8.76 -8.59
C ASN A 87 2.99 -7.54 -7.74
N GLU A 88 2.26 -7.20 -6.69
CA GLU A 88 2.57 -6.07 -5.81
C GLU A 88 3.50 -6.43 -4.65
N PHE A 89 3.79 -7.73 -4.44
CA PHE A 89 4.53 -8.23 -3.28
C PHE A 89 5.76 -9.05 -3.69
N ASP A 90 6.77 -9.06 -2.83
CA ASP A 90 7.75 -10.15 -2.80
C ASP A 90 7.30 -11.15 -1.73
N ILE A 91 6.47 -12.12 -2.14
CA ILE A 91 6.01 -13.20 -1.26
C ILE A 91 7.17 -14.15 -1.03
N GLU A 92 7.62 -14.29 0.21
CA GLU A 92 8.75 -15.13 0.60
C GLU A 92 8.32 -16.39 1.36
N GLY A 93 7.06 -16.50 1.79
CA GLY A 93 6.52 -17.69 2.46
C GLY A 93 5.00 -17.77 2.48
N LEU A 94 4.48 -18.96 2.19
CA LEU A 94 3.08 -19.36 2.38
C LEU A 94 3.07 -20.54 3.36
N ILE A 95 2.76 -20.28 4.62
CA ILE A 95 3.00 -21.24 5.71
C ILE A 95 1.66 -21.68 6.30
N VAL A 96 1.34 -22.97 6.17
CA VAL A 96 0.19 -23.56 6.87
C VAL A 96 0.60 -23.89 8.30
N SER A 97 -0.09 -23.32 9.28
CA SER A 97 0.16 -23.50 10.70
C SER A 97 -1.14 -23.49 11.50
N THR A 98 -1.06 -23.32 12.82
CA THR A 98 -2.19 -23.47 13.73
C THR A 98 -2.67 -22.14 14.27
N GLY A 99 -3.84 -22.18 14.87
CA GLY A 99 -4.43 -21.10 15.66
C GLY A 99 -5.30 -21.70 16.74
N CYS A 100 -5.90 -20.86 17.57
CA CYS A 100 -6.80 -21.29 18.63
C CYS A 100 -8.09 -21.94 18.07
N TRP A 101 -8.50 -21.58 16.85
CA TRP A 101 -9.64 -22.16 16.13
C TRP A 101 -9.27 -23.45 15.40
N LYS A 102 -8.00 -23.60 15.00
CA LYS A 102 -7.44 -24.85 14.48
C LYS A 102 -6.10 -25.20 15.13
N LYS A 103 -6.18 -25.85 16.29
CA LYS A 103 -5.04 -26.16 17.16
C LYS A 103 -4.09 -27.25 16.65
N SER A 104 -4.44 -27.92 15.55
CA SER A 104 -3.60 -28.95 14.93
C SER A 104 -3.65 -28.87 13.40
N GLN A 105 -2.49 -29.07 12.77
CA GLN A 105 -2.30 -29.16 11.32
C GLN A 105 -1.41 -30.35 10.96
N SER A 106 -1.56 -30.85 9.73
CA SER A 106 -0.77 -32.00 9.24
C SER A 106 -0.27 -31.89 7.81
N ASP A 107 -0.83 -31.00 6.99
CA ASP A 107 -0.49 -30.93 5.57
C ASP A 107 -0.90 -29.59 4.94
N THR A 108 -0.41 -29.36 3.72
CA THR A 108 -0.63 -28.16 2.91
C THR A 108 -1.69 -28.34 1.83
N ARG A 109 -2.49 -29.42 1.82
CA ARG A 109 -3.31 -29.78 0.64
C ARG A 109 -4.27 -28.67 0.19
N MET A 110 -4.84 -27.91 1.13
CA MET A 110 -5.71 -26.77 0.82
C MET A 110 -4.93 -25.63 0.16
N LEU A 111 -3.77 -25.27 0.70
CA LEU A 111 -2.86 -24.29 0.09
C LEU A 111 -2.42 -24.75 -1.30
N ASP A 112 -2.06 -26.04 -1.44
CA ASP A 112 -1.63 -26.62 -2.71
C ASP A 112 -2.69 -26.46 -3.79
N LYS A 113 -3.96 -26.75 -3.46
CA LYS A 113 -5.09 -26.58 -4.37
C LYS A 113 -5.25 -25.14 -4.86
N ILE A 114 -5.10 -24.16 -3.96
CA ILE A 114 -5.22 -22.74 -4.31
C ILE A 114 -4.03 -22.29 -5.17
N VAL A 115 -2.80 -22.68 -4.81
CA VAL A 115 -1.59 -22.37 -5.59
C VAL A 115 -1.63 -23.03 -6.97
N ASP A 116 -2.21 -24.23 -7.10
CA ASP A 116 -2.42 -24.90 -8.39
C ASP A 116 -3.50 -24.22 -9.24
N ALA A 117 -4.54 -23.65 -8.62
CA ALA A 117 -5.51 -22.79 -9.32
C ALA A 117 -4.85 -21.49 -9.83
N TYR A 118 -3.99 -20.87 -9.02
CA TYR A 118 -3.17 -19.73 -9.47
C TYR A 118 -2.28 -20.10 -10.67
N GLY A 119 -1.61 -21.27 -10.62
CA GLY A 119 -0.77 -21.73 -11.72
C GLY A 119 -1.51 -21.86 -13.06
N GLN A 120 -2.81 -22.17 -13.03
CA GLN A 120 -3.65 -22.26 -14.24
C GLN A 120 -3.97 -20.90 -14.85
N VAL A 121 -4.11 -19.85 -14.03
CA VAL A 121 -4.43 -18.49 -14.50
C VAL A 121 -3.21 -17.60 -14.67
N LEU A 122 -2.04 -18.03 -14.19
CA LEU A 122 -0.80 -17.27 -14.28
C LEU A 122 -0.47 -16.76 -15.70
N PRO A 123 -0.66 -17.54 -16.79
CA PRO A 123 -0.43 -17.03 -18.15
C PRO A 123 -1.28 -15.82 -18.53
N ASN A 124 -2.50 -15.72 -17.98
CA ASN A 124 -3.40 -14.58 -18.17
C ASN A 124 -2.93 -13.39 -17.31
N LEU A 125 -2.71 -13.60 -16.01
CA LEU A 125 -2.22 -12.56 -15.09
C LEU A 125 -0.94 -11.87 -15.61
N GLN A 126 -0.02 -12.64 -16.20
CA GLN A 126 1.23 -12.13 -16.77
C GLN A 126 1.05 -11.27 -18.03
N LYS A 127 -0.15 -11.23 -18.62
CA LYS A 127 -0.50 -10.27 -19.68
C LYS A 127 -0.80 -8.89 -19.12
N HIS A 128 -1.39 -8.84 -17.93
CA HIS A 128 -1.93 -7.62 -17.33
C HIS A 128 -0.94 -6.88 -16.43
N ALA A 129 -0.01 -7.59 -15.79
CA ALA A 129 1.06 -6.93 -15.04
C ALA A 129 2.34 -7.75 -14.97
N GLU A 130 3.47 -7.05 -14.86
CA GLU A 130 4.76 -7.68 -14.62
C GLU A 130 4.94 -8.08 -13.16
N GLY A 131 5.79 -9.09 -12.94
CA GLY A 131 6.28 -9.44 -11.62
C GLY A 131 5.38 -10.34 -10.78
N PHE A 132 4.38 -10.99 -11.38
CA PHE A 132 3.71 -12.14 -10.77
C PHE A 132 4.71 -13.28 -10.50
N PRO A 133 4.75 -13.87 -9.30
CA PRO A 133 5.62 -14.99 -8.99
C PRO A 133 5.26 -16.23 -9.81
N SER A 134 6.26 -17.02 -10.21
CA SER A 134 6.00 -18.28 -10.90
C SER A 134 5.29 -19.28 -9.98
N HIS A 135 4.46 -20.15 -10.57
CA HIS A 135 3.81 -21.26 -9.84
C HIS A 135 4.84 -22.15 -9.11
N ALA A 136 5.94 -22.49 -9.78
CA ALA A 136 7.02 -23.29 -9.19
C ALA A 136 7.66 -22.59 -7.97
N TYR A 137 7.84 -21.27 -8.03
CA TYR A 137 8.35 -20.51 -6.90
C TYR A 137 7.37 -20.52 -5.73
N LEU A 138 6.07 -20.26 -5.95
CA LEU A 138 5.06 -20.29 -4.89
C LEU A 138 4.97 -21.68 -4.23
N LYS A 139 5.04 -22.76 -5.02
CA LYS A 139 5.12 -24.13 -4.49
C LYS A 139 6.37 -24.35 -3.64
N SER A 140 7.52 -23.79 -4.02
CA SER A 140 8.76 -23.93 -3.26
C SER A 140 8.75 -23.25 -1.89
N ILE A 141 7.84 -22.28 -1.68
CA ILE A 141 7.67 -21.54 -0.43
C ILE A 141 6.35 -21.88 0.29
N SER A 142 5.59 -22.85 -0.24
CA SER A 142 4.39 -23.41 0.38
C SER A 142 4.79 -24.55 1.31
N VAL A 143 4.82 -24.28 2.62
CA VAL A 143 5.41 -25.20 3.61
C VAL A 143 4.56 -25.30 4.88
N MET A 144 4.82 -26.33 5.68
CA MET A 144 4.28 -26.45 7.03
C MET A 144 5.04 -25.58 8.02
N GLY A 145 4.31 -24.86 8.87
CA GLY A 145 4.82 -24.25 10.10
C GLY A 145 4.69 -25.20 11.29
N GLN A 146 4.43 -24.62 12.47
CA GLN A 146 4.11 -25.41 13.66
C GLN A 146 2.82 -26.22 13.45
N THR A 147 2.77 -27.41 14.06
CA THR A 147 1.69 -28.38 13.88
C THR A 147 0.78 -28.51 15.10
N GLY A 148 1.23 -28.01 16.25
CA GLY A 148 0.48 -27.83 17.48
C GLY A 148 0.25 -26.36 17.83
N TYR A 149 -0.43 -26.10 18.95
CA TYR A 149 -0.97 -24.77 19.29
C TYR A 149 -0.02 -23.92 20.15
N GLY A 150 0.12 -22.64 19.79
CA GLY A 150 0.75 -21.62 20.63
C GLY A 150 2.17 -21.96 21.08
N MET A 151 2.56 -21.45 22.25
CA MET A 151 3.86 -21.70 22.86
C MET A 151 4.09 -23.17 23.27
N ASP A 152 3.03 -23.97 23.37
CA ASP A 152 3.17 -25.41 23.65
C ASP A 152 3.83 -26.16 22.49
N ASP A 153 3.82 -25.60 21.27
CA ASP A 153 4.57 -26.10 20.11
C ASP A 153 5.78 -25.22 19.76
N VAL A 154 6.32 -24.46 20.72
CA VAL A 154 7.57 -23.69 20.57
C VAL A 154 8.64 -24.27 21.52
N GLY A 155 9.90 -24.30 21.09
CA GLY A 155 11.05 -24.74 21.89
C GLY A 155 12.02 -25.69 21.19
N GLU A 156 12.85 -26.34 21.99
CA GLU A 156 13.87 -27.27 21.53
C GLU A 156 13.23 -28.46 20.79
N GLY A 157 13.78 -28.80 19.62
CA GLY A 157 13.31 -29.91 18.79
C GLY A 157 12.00 -29.64 18.04
N LYS A 158 11.51 -28.39 18.02
CA LYS A 158 10.24 -28.01 17.38
C LYS A 158 10.41 -27.09 16.16
N ASP A 159 11.60 -27.07 15.56
CA ASP A 159 11.80 -26.35 14.29
C ASP A 159 10.87 -26.92 13.21
N SER A 160 10.28 -26.04 12.41
CA SER A 160 9.46 -26.39 11.26
C SER A 160 10.07 -25.84 9.97
N PRO A 161 9.71 -26.38 8.80
CA PRO A 161 10.08 -25.77 7.52
C PRO A 161 9.70 -24.28 7.44
N GLY A 162 8.54 -23.90 8.00
CA GLY A 162 8.08 -22.52 8.09
C GLY A 162 8.95 -21.64 9.00
N SER A 163 9.36 -22.11 10.18
CA SER A 163 10.23 -21.32 11.06
C SER A 163 11.60 -21.10 10.43
N GLU A 164 12.17 -22.12 9.78
CA GLU A 164 13.44 -21.98 9.05
C GLU A 164 13.34 -21.03 7.86
N LEU A 165 12.21 -21.07 7.14
CA LEU A 165 11.94 -20.15 6.03
C LEU A 165 11.90 -18.70 6.52
N ILE A 166 11.22 -18.42 7.65
CA ILE A 166 11.21 -17.10 8.27
C ILE A 166 12.63 -16.65 8.64
N ILE A 167 13.42 -17.52 9.28
CA ILE A 167 14.81 -17.18 9.63
C ILE A 167 15.62 -16.82 8.38
N LYS A 168 15.55 -17.66 7.35
CA LYS A 168 16.26 -17.45 6.08
C LYS A 168 15.84 -16.14 5.40
N ALA A 169 14.55 -15.84 5.37
CA ALA A 169 14.03 -14.61 4.80
C ALA A 169 14.54 -13.39 5.56
N VAL A 170 14.42 -13.39 6.89
CA VAL A 170 14.90 -12.27 7.70
C VAL A 170 16.40 -12.11 7.55
N ASP A 171 17.20 -13.18 7.48
CA ASP A 171 18.65 -13.12 7.35
C ASP A 171 19.17 -12.67 5.98
N LYS A 172 18.36 -12.80 4.93
CA LYS A 172 18.70 -12.40 3.57
C LYS A 172 19.32 -10.99 3.56
N ASP A 173 20.35 -10.81 2.74
CA ASP A 173 21.01 -9.52 2.50
C ASP A 173 20.16 -8.63 1.60
N ASP A 174 18.98 -8.31 2.11
CA ASP A 174 18.02 -7.38 1.55
C ASP A 174 17.73 -6.34 2.64
N PRO A 175 17.93 -5.03 2.36
CA PRO A 175 17.79 -3.99 3.37
C PRO A 175 16.32 -3.78 3.79
N ARG A 176 15.36 -4.26 3.02
CA ARG A 176 13.93 -4.12 3.31
C ARG A 176 13.53 -5.05 4.46
N PRO A 177 12.67 -4.59 5.38
CA PRO A 177 12.12 -5.46 6.40
C PRO A 177 11.23 -6.56 5.80
N VAL A 178 11.07 -7.66 6.54
CA VAL A 178 10.12 -8.72 6.23
C VAL A 178 8.91 -8.59 7.15
N TRP A 179 7.73 -8.62 6.57
CA TRP A 179 6.47 -8.71 7.28
C TRP A 179 6.05 -10.17 7.41
N ALA A 180 5.98 -10.69 8.63
CA ALA A 180 5.40 -11.99 8.91
C ALA A 180 3.99 -11.79 9.49
N THR A 181 2.97 -12.34 8.85
CA THR A 181 1.57 -12.14 9.24
C THR A 181 1.00 -13.39 9.90
N CYS A 182 0.16 -13.20 10.91
CA CYS A 182 -0.58 -14.27 11.58
C CYS A 182 -2.05 -14.17 11.18
N TRP A 183 -2.49 -15.01 10.24
CA TRP A 183 -3.91 -15.19 9.91
C TRP A 183 -4.57 -16.20 10.88
N GLY A 184 -3.75 -17.11 11.42
CA GLY A 184 -4.04 -17.88 12.63
C GLY A 184 -3.18 -17.42 13.80
N GLY A 185 -2.54 -18.36 14.49
CA GLY A 185 -1.55 -18.09 15.53
C GLY A 185 -0.21 -17.59 14.99
N CYS A 186 0.62 -17.01 15.88
CA CYS A 186 1.96 -16.52 15.54
C CYS A 186 3.08 -17.49 15.96
N ASN A 187 2.78 -18.70 16.42
CA ASN A 187 3.77 -19.62 16.99
C ASN A 187 4.89 -20.05 16.02
N THR A 188 4.67 -20.06 14.71
CA THR A 188 5.77 -20.31 13.74
C THR A 188 6.79 -19.16 13.72
N ILE A 189 6.31 -17.92 13.84
CA ILE A 189 7.17 -16.74 14.00
C ILE A 189 7.88 -16.82 15.35
N ALA A 190 7.16 -17.22 16.41
CA ALA A 190 7.73 -17.37 17.74
C ALA A 190 8.83 -18.45 17.77
N GLN A 191 8.66 -19.59 17.09
CA GLN A 191 9.69 -20.62 16.95
C GLN A 191 10.94 -20.07 16.26
N ALA A 192 10.77 -19.32 15.16
CA ALA A 192 11.88 -18.69 14.45
C ALA A 192 12.69 -17.75 15.38
N VAL A 193 11.99 -16.87 16.10
CA VAL A 193 12.62 -15.94 17.05
C VAL A 193 13.24 -16.67 18.24
N TRP A 194 12.56 -17.68 18.79
CA TRP A 194 13.06 -18.51 19.89
C TRP A 194 14.37 -19.20 19.50
N LYS A 195 14.44 -19.80 18.31
CA LYS A 195 15.67 -20.43 17.81
C LYS A 195 16.80 -19.42 17.68
N VAL A 196 16.54 -18.25 17.08
CA VAL A 196 17.55 -17.19 16.93
C VAL A 196 18.05 -16.72 18.31
N GLN A 197 17.14 -16.52 19.28
CA GLN A 197 17.50 -16.16 20.64
C GLN A 197 18.38 -17.21 21.32
N ASN A 198 18.14 -18.50 21.09
CA ASN A 198 18.86 -19.59 21.75
C ASN A 198 20.16 -20.01 21.05
N THR A 199 20.39 -19.55 19.82
CA THR A 199 21.54 -19.99 19.00
C THR A 199 22.50 -18.86 18.59
N ARG A 200 22.10 -17.59 18.78
CA ARG A 200 22.90 -16.42 18.37
C ARG A 200 23.19 -15.50 19.54
N THR A 201 24.12 -14.57 19.31
CA THR A 201 24.41 -13.50 20.26
C THR A 201 23.24 -12.50 20.34
N GLU A 202 23.18 -11.73 21.44
CA GLU A 202 22.17 -10.68 21.61
C GLU A 202 22.22 -9.63 20.49
N ALA A 203 23.41 -9.26 20.00
CA ALA A 203 23.56 -8.33 18.90
C ALA A 203 22.96 -8.86 17.58
N GLU A 204 23.14 -10.14 17.30
CA GLU A 204 22.57 -10.81 16.13
C GLU A 204 21.05 -10.97 16.25
N LEU A 205 20.53 -11.29 17.43
CA LEU A 205 19.10 -11.31 17.71
C LEU A 205 18.49 -9.91 17.51
N ASN A 206 19.13 -8.86 18.04
CA ASN A 206 18.66 -7.49 17.86
C ASN A 206 18.67 -7.07 16.38
N LYS A 207 19.69 -7.47 15.62
CA LYS A 207 19.74 -7.27 14.17
C LYS A 207 18.60 -8.02 13.46
N PHE A 208 18.34 -9.26 13.84
CA PHE A 208 17.23 -10.06 13.31
C PHE A 208 15.87 -9.40 13.56
N LEU A 209 15.58 -9.05 14.82
CA LEU A 209 14.33 -8.38 15.21
C LEU A 209 14.18 -7.01 14.54
N SER A 210 15.28 -6.27 14.32
CA SER A 210 15.25 -4.99 13.62
C SER A 210 14.84 -5.08 12.15
N LYS A 211 14.81 -6.28 11.56
CA LYS A 211 14.34 -6.55 10.18
C LYS A 211 12.98 -7.24 10.11
N LEU A 212 12.42 -7.65 11.25
CA LEU A 212 11.13 -8.35 11.32
C LEU A 212 10.02 -7.38 11.75
N ARG A 213 8.89 -7.42 11.04
CA ARG A 213 7.61 -6.78 11.44
C ARG A 213 6.56 -7.89 11.55
N VAL A 214 5.69 -7.81 12.55
CA VAL A 214 4.58 -8.75 12.75
C VAL A 214 3.24 -8.03 12.58
N TYR A 215 2.35 -8.62 11.77
CA TYR A 215 0.95 -8.24 11.67
C TYR A 215 0.09 -9.43 12.12
N ASP A 216 -0.47 -9.32 13.31
CA ASP A 216 -1.29 -10.35 13.95
C ASP A 216 -2.78 -10.00 13.80
N VAL A 217 -3.54 -10.88 13.16
CA VAL A 217 -4.99 -10.72 12.99
C VAL A 217 -5.69 -11.27 14.24
N LEU A 218 -6.31 -10.36 14.99
CA LEU A 218 -7.16 -10.61 16.15
C LEU A 218 -6.50 -11.28 17.36
N GLY A 219 -5.27 -11.79 17.28
CA GLY A 219 -4.62 -12.56 18.33
C GLY A 219 -5.26 -13.94 18.49
N GLN A 220 -4.64 -14.96 17.91
CA GLN A 220 -5.21 -16.32 17.87
C GLN A 220 -4.31 -17.39 18.46
N ASP A 221 -3.21 -17.00 19.11
CA ASP A 221 -2.50 -17.85 20.05
C ASP A 221 -1.76 -17.00 21.10
N ASN A 222 -1.26 -17.68 22.13
CA ASN A 222 -0.46 -17.04 23.18
C ASN A 222 0.99 -16.74 22.76
N ALA A 223 1.45 -17.22 21.59
CA ALA A 223 2.82 -17.05 21.13
C ALA A 223 3.06 -15.65 20.56
N GLY A 224 2.05 -15.06 19.91
CA GLY A 224 2.07 -13.65 19.52
C GLY A 224 2.25 -12.71 20.72
N THR A 225 1.58 -13.04 21.83
CA THR A 225 1.68 -12.27 23.07
C THR A 225 3.02 -12.48 23.79
N TRP A 226 3.56 -13.71 23.76
CA TRP A 226 4.92 -13.97 24.19
C TRP A 226 5.96 -13.15 23.41
N LEU A 227 5.83 -13.05 22.08
CA LEU A 227 6.70 -12.22 21.23
C LEU A 227 6.68 -10.75 21.67
N ALA A 228 5.48 -10.15 21.79
CA ALA A 228 5.34 -8.75 22.17
C ALA A 228 5.83 -8.45 23.60
N LYS A 229 5.66 -9.39 24.52
CA LYS A 229 6.16 -9.28 25.90
C LYS A 229 7.68 -9.39 25.98
N THR A 230 8.24 -10.39 25.31
CA THR A 230 9.66 -10.74 25.42
C THR A 230 10.53 -9.78 24.61
N PHE A 231 10.02 -9.29 23.48
CA PHE A 231 10.74 -8.40 22.57
C PHE A 231 9.98 -7.08 22.38
N PRO A 232 10.00 -6.17 23.37
CA PRO A 232 9.21 -4.94 23.32
C PRO A 232 9.60 -4.00 22.17
N ASN A 233 10.80 -4.15 21.62
CA ASN A 233 11.28 -3.39 20.46
C ASN A 233 10.84 -3.98 19.12
N LEU A 234 10.30 -5.21 19.09
CA LEU A 234 9.74 -5.79 17.87
C LEU A 234 8.56 -4.93 17.40
N PHE A 235 8.53 -4.62 16.11
CA PHE A 235 7.40 -3.96 15.50
C PHE A 235 6.25 -4.98 15.40
N TYR A 236 5.21 -4.76 16.21
CA TYR A 236 4.13 -5.73 16.36
C TYR A 236 2.79 -5.01 16.33
N ILE A 237 1.98 -5.31 15.32
CA ILE A 237 0.58 -4.91 15.21
C ILE A 237 -0.30 -6.07 15.63
N ARG A 238 -1.32 -5.82 16.47
CA ARG A 238 -2.49 -6.70 16.61
C ARG A 238 -3.73 -5.95 16.12
N ALA A 239 -4.23 -6.35 14.95
CA ALA A 239 -5.40 -5.75 14.33
C ALA A 239 -6.68 -6.42 14.85
N THR A 240 -7.55 -5.63 15.48
CA THR A 240 -8.83 -6.10 16.05
C THR A 240 -10.06 -5.56 15.34
N LYS A 241 -9.89 -4.62 14.40
CA LYS A 241 -10.97 -4.02 13.59
C LYS A 241 -10.88 -4.43 12.13
N VAL A 242 -11.11 -5.72 11.88
CA VAL A 242 -10.90 -6.37 10.57
C VAL A 242 -12.20 -6.76 9.85
N TYR A 243 -13.35 -6.33 10.36
CA TYR A 243 -14.67 -6.69 9.79
C TYR A 243 -15.48 -5.49 9.26
N ASP A 244 -14.90 -4.29 9.29
CA ASP A 244 -15.54 -3.06 8.78
C ASP A 244 -14.86 -2.58 7.50
N TRP A 245 -14.75 -3.47 6.51
CA TRP A 245 -14.22 -3.14 5.19
C TRP A 245 -14.87 -3.96 4.06
N GLN A 246 -15.27 -5.20 4.33
CA GLN A 246 -15.81 -6.14 3.35
C GLN A 246 -17.22 -5.79 2.88
N HIS A 247 -17.60 -6.36 1.73
CA HIS A 247 -19.01 -6.60 1.43
C HIS A 247 -19.62 -7.59 2.44
N ASP A 248 -20.94 -7.49 2.65
CA ASP A 248 -21.67 -8.53 3.39
C ASP A 248 -21.43 -9.91 2.79
N LYS A 249 -21.40 -10.96 3.62
CA LYS A 249 -21.10 -12.33 3.17
C LYS A 249 -22.08 -12.88 2.13
N ASN A 250 -23.32 -12.42 2.13
CA ASN A 250 -24.36 -12.84 1.18
C ASN A 250 -24.47 -11.88 -0.01
N ASN A 251 -23.56 -10.91 -0.14
CA ASN A 251 -23.59 -9.97 -1.23
C ASN A 251 -23.40 -10.73 -2.57
N PRO A 252 -24.31 -10.56 -3.56
CA PRO A 252 -24.18 -11.21 -4.87
C PRO A 252 -22.91 -10.81 -5.64
N TRP A 253 -22.24 -9.73 -5.22
CA TRP A 253 -20.96 -9.31 -5.78
C TRP A 253 -19.92 -10.42 -5.74
N TRP A 254 -19.83 -11.18 -4.64
CA TRP A 254 -18.88 -12.30 -4.52
C TRP A 254 -19.08 -13.35 -5.61
N GLN A 255 -20.33 -13.75 -5.84
CA GLN A 255 -20.64 -14.73 -6.87
C GLN A 255 -20.38 -14.17 -8.27
N THR A 256 -20.73 -12.91 -8.49
CA THR A 256 -20.70 -12.27 -9.81
C THR A 256 -19.29 -11.94 -10.26
N HIS A 257 -18.46 -11.40 -9.38
CA HIS A 257 -17.17 -10.79 -9.73
C HIS A 257 -15.95 -11.59 -9.23
N VAL A 258 -16.16 -12.62 -8.40
CA VAL A 258 -15.06 -13.43 -7.85
C VAL A 258 -15.26 -14.90 -8.14
N GLN A 259 -16.30 -15.52 -7.58
CA GLN A 259 -16.46 -16.99 -7.61
C GLN A 259 -16.73 -17.54 -9.02
N SER A 260 -17.29 -16.72 -9.91
CA SER A 260 -17.53 -17.05 -11.32
C SER A 260 -16.28 -16.99 -12.20
N HIS A 261 -15.16 -16.45 -11.71
CA HIS A 261 -13.99 -16.10 -12.51
C HIS A 261 -12.94 -17.22 -12.51
N GLY A 262 -13.24 -18.28 -13.27
CA GLY A 262 -12.26 -19.30 -13.63
C GLY A 262 -11.69 -20.11 -12.46
N PRO A 263 -10.49 -20.70 -12.61
CA PRO A 263 -9.90 -21.59 -11.61
C PRO A 263 -9.74 -20.99 -10.22
N LEU A 264 -9.29 -19.72 -10.11
CA LEU A 264 -9.16 -19.04 -8.82
C LEU A 264 -10.53 -18.74 -8.19
N GLY A 265 -11.50 -18.29 -8.98
CA GLY A 265 -12.88 -18.11 -8.51
C GLY A 265 -13.49 -19.42 -7.98
N ALA A 266 -13.24 -20.54 -8.66
CA ALA A 266 -13.74 -21.86 -8.27
C ALA A 266 -13.17 -22.39 -6.94
N VAL A 267 -12.04 -21.83 -6.46
CA VAL A 267 -11.46 -22.14 -5.14
C VAL A 267 -11.65 -21.01 -4.12
N PHE A 268 -12.47 -20.01 -4.44
CA PHE A 268 -12.94 -18.98 -3.50
C PHE A 268 -14.26 -19.43 -2.85
N PRO A 269 -14.25 -20.02 -1.63
CA PRO A 269 -15.45 -20.54 -1.00
C PRO A 269 -16.41 -19.41 -0.59
N SER A 270 -17.67 -19.73 -0.32
CA SER A 270 -18.59 -18.78 0.33
C SER A 270 -18.24 -18.65 1.82
N ALA A 271 -18.31 -17.43 2.36
CA ALA A 271 -17.99 -17.18 3.77
C ALA A 271 -19.03 -17.82 4.71
N ILE A 272 -18.56 -18.36 5.84
CA ILE A 272 -19.43 -18.88 6.90
C ILE A 272 -19.78 -17.77 7.90
N TYR A 273 -18.76 -17.07 8.43
CA TYR A 273 -18.95 -16.00 9.42
C TYR A 273 -18.75 -14.61 8.83
N SER A 274 -17.53 -14.27 8.43
CA SER A 274 -17.18 -13.00 7.81
C SER A 274 -16.24 -13.28 6.63
N PRO A 275 -16.38 -12.59 5.49
CA PRO A 275 -15.45 -12.78 4.40
C PRO A 275 -14.07 -12.24 4.77
N GLU A 276 -13.03 -12.93 4.33
CA GLU A 276 -11.65 -12.40 4.27
C GLU A 276 -11.15 -11.74 5.57
N GLY A 277 -11.40 -12.30 6.77
CA GLY A 277 -11.02 -11.69 8.05
C GLY A 277 -9.54 -11.28 8.14
N ASP A 278 -8.66 -12.03 7.47
CA ASP A 278 -7.21 -11.83 7.52
C ASP A 278 -6.63 -10.93 6.44
N THR A 279 -7.41 -10.64 5.41
CA THR A 279 -6.98 -9.84 4.26
C THR A 279 -6.39 -8.46 4.62
N PRO A 280 -6.85 -7.74 5.67
CA PRO A 280 -6.18 -6.52 6.12
C PRO A 280 -4.68 -6.67 6.37
N ALA A 281 -4.19 -7.86 6.72
CA ALA A 281 -2.77 -8.11 6.98
C ALA A 281 -1.86 -7.84 5.77
N PHE A 282 -2.33 -8.11 4.55
CA PHE A 282 -1.58 -7.78 3.33
C PHE A 282 -2.09 -6.51 2.64
N LEU A 283 -3.38 -6.15 2.78
CA LEU A 283 -3.87 -4.84 2.31
C LEU A 283 -3.17 -3.66 3.01
N TYR A 284 -2.68 -3.87 4.24
CA TYR A 284 -1.86 -2.90 4.96
C TYR A 284 -0.55 -2.54 4.23
N LEU A 285 -0.04 -3.48 3.44
CA LEU A 285 1.27 -3.40 2.79
C LEU A 285 1.19 -3.02 1.31
N VAL A 286 -0.01 -3.03 0.70
CA VAL A 286 -0.18 -2.76 -0.74
C VAL A 286 0.50 -1.42 -1.09
N PRO A 287 1.54 -1.43 -1.95
CA PRO A 287 2.23 -0.22 -2.35
C PRO A 287 1.39 0.51 -3.40
N ASN A 288 0.31 1.17 -2.99
CA ASN A 288 -0.57 1.97 -3.86
C ASN A 288 -0.41 3.48 -3.66
N GLY A 289 0.53 3.89 -2.80
CA GLY A 289 0.84 5.28 -2.50
C GLY A 289 0.08 5.91 -1.34
N LEU A 290 -0.76 5.13 -0.63
CA LEU A 290 -1.47 5.60 0.55
C LEU A 290 -0.60 5.68 1.80
N ASN A 291 0.32 4.76 2.03
CA ASN A 291 1.06 4.69 3.30
C ASN A 291 2.51 4.27 3.15
N ASP A 292 3.23 4.49 4.25
CA ASP A 292 4.46 3.78 4.56
C ASP A 292 4.05 2.79 5.66
N PRO A 293 4.21 1.47 5.46
CA PRO A 293 3.79 0.47 6.45
C PRO A 293 4.63 0.50 7.73
N GLU A 294 5.79 1.15 7.75
CA GLU A 294 6.55 1.40 8.98
C GLU A 294 5.96 2.55 9.83
N MET A 295 5.06 3.35 9.23
CA MET A 295 4.39 4.47 9.87
C MET A 295 2.91 4.14 10.14
N VAL A 296 2.64 3.38 11.21
CA VAL A 296 1.34 2.79 11.54
C VAL A 296 0.15 3.77 11.59
N GLY A 297 0.44 5.03 11.91
CA GLY A 297 -0.55 6.11 11.98
C GLY A 297 -0.99 6.65 10.61
N HIS A 298 -0.33 6.25 9.52
CA HIS A 298 -0.67 6.75 8.19
C HIS A 298 -2.09 6.32 7.77
N GLY A 299 -2.47 5.07 8.04
CA GLY A 299 -3.70 4.50 7.50
C GLY A 299 -3.54 4.05 6.04
N SER A 300 -4.12 2.90 5.73
CA SER A 300 -3.97 2.14 4.48
C SER A 300 -5.27 1.41 4.14
N TRP A 301 -5.28 0.59 3.09
CA TRP A 301 -6.37 -0.36 2.85
C TRP A 301 -6.54 -1.39 3.98
N GLY A 302 -5.46 -1.77 4.68
CA GLY A 302 -5.51 -2.60 5.89
C GLY A 302 -5.89 -1.83 7.18
N GLY A 303 -6.23 -0.55 7.07
CA GLY A 303 -6.61 0.30 8.20
C GLY A 303 -5.47 1.12 8.80
N ARG A 304 -5.75 1.73 9.95
CA ARG A 304 -4.92 2.69 10.69
C ARG A 304 -4.81 2.29 12.16
N PHE A 305 -3.65 2.55 12.74
CA PHE A 305 -3.30 2.16 14.10
C PHE A 305 -2.85 3.37 14.92
N ASP A 306 -2.91 3.24 16.24
CA ASP A 306 -2.32 4.25 17.13
C ASP A 306 -0.80 4.31 16.96
N THR A 307 -0.26 5.53 16.98
CA THR A 307 1.19 5.76 16.83
C THR A 307 1.98 5.36 18.06
N GLN A 308 1.30 5.13 19.19
CA GLN A 308 1.86 4.59 20.41
C GLN A 308 1.30 3.19 20.64
N LYS A 309 2.16 2.28 21.11
CA LYS A 309 1.71 0.94 21.48
C LYS A 309 0.75 1.03 22.67
N GLN A 310 -0.31 0.24 22.62
CA GLN A 310 -1.31 0.12 23.67
C GLN A 310 -0.99 -1.07 24.57
N ILE A 311 -1.39 -0.98 25.84
CA ILE A 311 -1.18 -2.03 26.83
C ILE A 311 -2.26 -3.10 26.70
N GLY A 312 -1.86 -4.37 26.64
CA GLY A 312 -2.77 -5.50 26.89
C GLY A 312 -3.86 -5.73 25.86
N ILE A 313 -3.59 -5.51 24.56
CA ILE A 313 -4.54 -5.84 23.48
C ILE A 313 -4.80 -7.34 23.50
N ARG A 314 -6.03 -7.72 23.86
CA ARG A 314 -6.44 -9.13 24.02
C ARG A 314 -6.71 -9.80 22.68
N GLY A 315 -6.43 -11.09 22.64
CA GLY A 315 -6.76 -11.99 21.55
C GLY A 315 -8.23 -12.39 21.54
N MET A 316 -8.55 -13.29 20.61
CA MET A 316 -9.88 -13.86 20.44
C MET A 316 -10.31 -14.73 21.63
N ARG A 317 -11.63 -14.94 21.74
CA ARG A 317 -12.25 -15.72 22.82
C ARG A 317 -11.69 -17.14 22.99
N CYS A 318 -11.29 -17.79 21.90
CA CYS A 318 -10.69 -19.12 21.88
C CYS A 318 -9.39 -19.27 22.71
N MET A 319 -8.75 -18.14 23.07
CA MET A 319 -7.53 -18.07 23.90
C MET A 319 -7.75 -17.20 25.16
N GLU A 320 -9.01 -17.10 25.61
CA GLU A 320 -9.39 -16.31 26.77
C GLU A 320 -8.54 -16.65 28.01
N GLY A 321 -7.99 -15.61 28.66
CA GLY A 321 -7.15 -15.75 29.85
C GLY A 321 -5.68 -16.12 29.57
N GLU A 322 -5.31 -16.50 28.34
CA GLU A 322 -3.92 -16.83 28.02
C GLU A 322 -3.03 -15.59 27.98
N ASP A 323 -3.54 -14.48 27.42
CA ASP A 323 -2.81 -13.21 27.35
C ASP A 323 -2.47 -12.59 28.70
N ALA A 324 -3.39 -12.72 29.67
CA ALA A 324 -3.25 -12.11 30.99
C ALA A 324 -1.99 -12.60 31.74
N LYS A 325 -1.46 -13.77 31.36
CA LYS A 325 -0.22 -14.33 31.90
C LYS A 325 1.03 -13.51 31.52
N TYR A 326 0.93 -12.69 30.47
CA TYR A 326 2.04 -11.88 29.95
C TYR A 326 1.96 -10.41 30.34
N ASP A 327 0.98 -10.00 31.14
CA ASP A 327 0.79 -8.59 31.48
C ASP A 327 1.98 -8.00 32.27
N PRO A 328 2.31 -6.71 32.06
CA PRO A 328 1.90 -5.89 30.92
C PRO A 328 2.72 -6.22 29.67
N TYR A 329 2.09 -6.19 28.49
CA TYR A 329 2.73 -6.21 27.17
C TYR A 329 2.15 -5.10 26.29
N LEU A 330 2.87 -4.72 25.24
CA LEU A 330 2.51 -3.61 24.36
C LEU A 330 2.53 -4.00 22.89
N MET A 331 1.49 -3.60 22.17
CA MET A 331 1.33 -3.82 20.71
C MET A 331 0.73 -2.57 20.08
N TYR A 332 0.95 -2.35 18.78
CA TYR A 332 0.17 -1.38 18.03
C TYR A 332 -1.25 -1.93 17.81
N GLY A 333 -2.25 -1.17 18.22
CA GLY A 333 -3.67 -1.49 18.06
C GLY A 333 -4.36 -0.55 17.10
N ASN A 334 -5.51 -0.96 16.54
CA ASN A 334 -6.26 -0.09 15.65
C ASN A 334 -6.65 1.22 16.36
N TYR A 335 -6.58 2.32 15.61
CA TYR A 335 -7.15 3.59 16.05
C TYR A 335 -8.68 3.45 16.24
N SER A 336 -9.32 4.40 16.92
CA SER A 336 -10.75 4.35 17.29
C SER A 336 -11.70 4.03 16.12
N ASN A 337 -11.35 4.43 14.90
CA ASN A 337 -11.86 3.88 13.64
C ASN A 337 -10.69 3.23 12.87
N SER A 338 -10.89 2.04 12.27
CA SER A 338 -9.88 1.42 11.41
C SER A 338 -9.56 2.31 10.20
N GLY A 339 -10.53 3.08 9.71
CA GLY A 339 -10.39 3.94 8.54
C GLY A 339 -10.28 3.17 7.21
N ALA A 340 -10.34 1.83 7.24
CA ALA A 340 -10.23 1.00 6.04
C ALA A 340 -11.40 1.23 5.09
N ARG A 341 -12.64 1.30 5.62
CA ARG A 341 -13.88 1.49 4.83
C ARG A 341 -13.88 2.71 3.91
N LYS A 342 -13.11 3.75 4.24
CA LYS A 342 -12.92 4.94 3.38
C LYS A 342 -12.42 4.56 1.98
N TRP A 343 -11.70 3.45 1.88
CA TRP A 343 -11.04 3.00 0.67
C TRP A 343 -11.80 1.88 -0.07
N ALA A 344 -13.07 1.64 0.28
CA ALA A 344 -13.86 0.51 -0.21
C ALA A 344 -13.90 0.36 -1.72
N ASP A 345 -14.18 1.44 -2.43
CA ASP A 345 -14.21 1.40 -3.89
C ASP A 345 -12.84 1.03 -4.46
N GLY A 346 -11.75 1.48 -3.83
CA GLY A 346 -10.39 1.17 -4.25
C GLY A 346 -10.05 -0.32 -4.20
N TYR A 347 -10.18 -0.95 -3.03
CA TYR A 347 -9.79 -2.35 -2.87
C TYR A 347 -10.82 -3.36 -3.39
N ASN A 348 -12.10 -2.99 -3.50
CA ASN A 348 -13.11 -3.88 -4.09
C ASN A 348 -12.97 -3.90 -5.61
N ASN A 349 -12.86 -2.73 -6.24
CA ASN A 349 -12.70 -2.65 -7.69
C ASN A 349 -11.35 -3.21 -8.15
N ASP A 350 -10.28 -3.02 -7.36
CA ASP A 350 -8.98 -3.65 -7.62
C ASP A 350 -9.11 -5.19 -7.65
N PHE A 351 -9.86 -5.78 -6.72
CA PHE A 351 -10.06 -7.23 -6.73
C PHE A 351 -10.93 -7.71 -7.90
N GLU A 352 -12.00 -7.00 -8.23
CA GLU A 352 -12.82 -7.29 -9.41
C GLU A 352 -11.99 -7.28 -10.69
N ALA A 353 -11.25 -6.20 -10.96
CA ALA A 353 -10.41 -6.12 -12.15
C ALA A 353 -9.32 -7.19 -12.18
N ARG A 354 -8.73 -7.54 -11.03
CA ARG A 354 -7.72 -8.62 -10.95
C ARG A 354 -8.32 -10.00 -11.15
N MET A 355 -9.58 -10.22 -10.79
CA MET A 355 -10.31 -11.43 -11.16
C MET A 355 -10.60 -11.45 -12.67
N ASP A 356 -10.89 -10.30 -13.31
CA ASP A 356 -10.94 -10.20 -14.78
C ASP A 356 -9.60 -10.56 -15.42
N TRP A 357 -8.47 -10.06 -14.88
CA TRP A 357 -7.12 -10.41 -15.36
C TRP A 357 -6.87 -11.92 -15.32
N SER A 358 -7.49 -12.64 -14.38
CA SER A 358 -7.27 -14.07 -14.22
C SER A 358 -7.92 -14.90 -15.34
N ILE A 359 -8.93 -14.36 -16.02
CA ILE A 359 -9.68 -15.06 -17.08
C ILE A 359 -9.47 -14.47 -18.47
N ASN A 360 -8.87 -13.29 -18.59
CA ASN A 360 -8.59 -12.63 -19.85
C ASN A 360 -7.14 -12.82 -20.28
N SER A 361 -6.92 -13.26 -21.52
CA SER A 361 -5.57 -13.44 -22.09
C SER A 361 -5.11 -12.27 -22.96
N ASP A 362 -5.97 -11.24 -23.08
CA ASP A 362 -5.75 -10.05 -23.86
C ASP A 362 -5.84 -8.84 -22.92
N TYR A 363 -4.78 -8.03 -22.92
CA TYR A 363 -4.65 -6.83 -22.09
C TYR A 363 -5.86 -5.92 -22.27
N ALA A 364 -6.31 -5.70 -23.51
CA ALA A 364 -7.37 -4.74 -23.82
C ALA A 364 -8.76 -5.13 -23.29
N ASN A 365 -8.94 -6.35 -22.76
CA ASN A 365 -10.23 -6.84 -22.27
C ASN A 365 -10.38 -6.73 -20.74
N ALA A 366 -9.46 -6.07 -20.04
CA ALA A 366 -9.60 -5.75 -18.63
C ALA A 366 -8.98 -4.38 -18.32
N ASN A 367 -9.44 -3.75 -17.24
CA ASN A 367 -8.96 -2.44 -16.80
C ASN A 367 -7.67 -2.54 -15.96
N HIS A 368 -6.83 -1.50 -15.95
CA HIS A 368 -5.60 -1.43 -15.17
C HIS A 368 -5.49 -0.13 -14.37
N PRO A 369 -4.84 -0.15 -13.19
CA PRO A 369 -4.84 1.02 -12.32
C PRO A 369 -4.06 2.18 -12.94
N PRO A 370 -4.55 3.42 -12.80
CA PRO A 370 -3.84 4.58 -13.30
C PRO A 370 -2.51 4.79 -12.57
N ILE A 371 -1.62 5.59 -13.16
CA ILE A 371 -0.31 5.93 -12.60
C ILE A 371 -0.37 7.35 -12.07
N ALA A 372 -0.39 7.50 -10.75
CA ALA A 372 -0.40 8.80 -10.10
C ALA A 372 1.01 9.41 -9.98
N VAL A 373 1.15 10.65 -10.45
CA VAL A 373 2.38 11.46 -10.35
C VAL A 373 2.09 12.68 -9.49
N VAL A 374 3.06 13.09 -8.65
CA VAL A 374 3.01 14.38 -7.94
C VAL A 374 4.37 15.05 -8.02
N ASN A 375 4.40 16.29 -8.50
CA ASN A 375 5.61 17.10 -8.65
C ASN A 375 6.73 16.35 -9.40
N ASN A 376 6.37 15.72 -10.52
CA ASN A 376 7.22 14.88 -11.37
C ASN A 376 7.73 13.58 -10.72
N SER A 377 7.28 13.23 -9.51
CA SER A 377 7.59 11.95 -8.87
C SER A 377 6.54 10.90 -9.22
N THR A 378 6.98 9.84 -9.93
CA THR A 378 6.23 8.59 -10.17
C THR A 378 6.36 7.58 -9.03
N SER A 379 7.19 7.87 -8.02
CA SER A 379 7.38 7.00 -6.87
C SER A 379 6.06 6.80 -6.12
N LYS A 380 5.81 5.57 -5.65
CA LYS A 380 4.67 5.24 -4.77
C LYS A 380 4.95 5.59 -3.30
N GLN A 381 6.13 6.11 -2.96
CA GLN A 381 6.49 6.48 -1.58
C GLN A 381 5.83 7.77 -1.11
N VAL A 382 5.53 7.87 0.18
CA VAL A 382 5.05 9.11 0.79
C VAL A 382 6.00 10.28 0.46
N LEU A 383 5.45 11.37 -0.08
CA LEU A 383 6.21 12.57 -0.41
C LEU A 383 6.26 13.52 0.78
N TYR A 384 7.45 13.80 1.30
CA TYR A 384 7.64 14.77 2.38
C TYR A 384 8.03 16.14 1.82
N ILE A 385 7.38 17.20 2.32
CA ILE A 385 7.66 18.59 1.94
C ILE A 385 7.83 19.40 3.23
N ASN A 386 9.00 20.00 3.43
CA ASN A 386 9.21 20.96 4.51
C ASN A 386 8.74 22.34 4.05
N THR A 387 7.96 23.04 4.87
CA THR A 387 7.39 24.35 4.57
C THR A 387 7.18 25.15 5.85
N HIS A 388 6.82 26.43 5.75
CA HIS A 388 6.50 27.27 6.90
C HIS A 388 5.00 27.56 7.02
N ALA A 389 4.57 27.92 8.23
CA ALA A 389 3.18 28.30 8.49
C ALA A 389 2.79 29.55 7.68
N GLY A 390 1.59 29.54 7.09
CA GLY A 390 1.11 30.61 6.20
C GLY A 390 1.59 30.50 4.74
N ALA A 391 2.43 29.51 4.40
CA ALA A 391 2.88 29.30 3.03
C ALA A 391 1.76 28.80 2.11
N SER A 392 1.92 29.04 0.80
CA SER A 392 1.07 28.50 -0.25
C SER A 392 1.91 27.53 -1.11
N VAL A 393 1.62 26.23 -1.04
CA VAL A 393 2.41 25.20 -1.75
C VAL A 393 1.64 24.61 -2.92
N ILE A 394 2.26 24.61 -4.10
CA ILE A 394 1.66 24.03 -5.31
C ILE A 394 1.93 22.52 -5.35
N LEU A 395 0.86 21.75 -5.52
CA LEU A 395 0.89 20.33 -5.85
C LEU A 395 0.42 20.13 -7.29
N ASN A 396 1.20 19.38 -8.06
CA ASN A 396 0.99 19.22 -9.48
C ASN A 396 0.97 17.73 -9.86
N ALA A 397 -0.18 17.24 -10.29
CA ALA A 397 -0.36 15.87 -10.78
C ALA A 397 -0.19 15.70 -12.29
N SER A 398 0.27 16.73 -13.01
CA SER A 398 0.66 16.60 -14.41
C SER A 398 1.71 15.49 -14.57
N GLY A 399 1.52 14.68 -15.61
CA GLY A 399 2.31 13.47 -15.85
C GLY A 399 1.65 12.21 -15.29
N SER A 400 0.55 12.32 -14.53
CA SER A 400 -0.30 11.16 -14.25
C SER A 400 -0.91 10.66 -15.56
N SER A 401 -1.05 9.34 -15.68
CA SER A 401 -1.49 8.68 -16.91
C SER A 401 -2.34 7.47 -16.59
N ASP A 402 -3.13 7.05 -17.57
CA ASP A 402 -3.86 5.80 -17.53
C ASP A 402 -3.29 4.87 -18.61
N PRO A 403 -2.93 3.61 -18.31
CA PRO A 403 -2.35 2.72 -19.30
C PRO A 403 -3.37 2.20 -20.34
N ASP A 404 -4.67 2.36 -20.08
CA ASP A 404 -5.77 2.00 -20.97
C ASP A 404 -6.34 3.22 -21.72
N ASP A 405 -5.65 4.37 -21.62
CA ASP A 405 -6.06 5.67 -22.17
C ASP A 405 -7.40 6.20 -21.63
N ASP A 406 -7.80 5.76 -20.44
CA ASP A 406 -9.01 6.26 -19.75
C ASP A 406 -8.87 7.70 -19.25
N ASN A 407 -10.03 8.37 -19.08
CA ASN A 407 -10.05 9.72 -18.52
C ASN A 407 -9.79 9.68 -17.01
N LEU A 408 -8.90 10.57 -16.56
CA LEU A 408 -8.51 10.67 -15.15
C LEU A 408 -9.27 11.76 -14.39
N ASN A 409 -9.83 11.36 -13.26
CA ASN A 409 -10.40 12.25 -12.25
C ASN A 409 -9.41 12.46 -11.10
N TYR A 410 -9.18 13.72 -10.72
CA TYR A 410 -8.26 14.11 -9.66
C TYR A 410 -9.04 14.53 -8.43
N HIS A 411 -8.63 14.07 -7.24
CA HIS A 411 -9.16 14.57 -5.99
C HIS A 411 -8.05 14.76 -4.95
N TRP A 412 -7.91 15.97 -4.44
CA TRP A 412 -6.99 16.31 -3.36
C TRP A 412 -7.78 16.45 -2.06
N GLU A 413 -7.36 15.74 -1.02
CA GLU A 413 -8.01 15.82 0.28
C GLU A 413 -7.01 16.05 1.41
N PHE A 414 -7.41 16.84 2.40
CA PHE A 414 -6.72 16.93 3.68
C PHE A 414 -7.12 15.73 4.53
N TYR A 415 -6.16 14.87 4.85
CA TYR A 415 -6.38 13.69 5.67
C TYR A 415 -6.12 13.99 7.15
N SER A 416 -7.11 14.65 7.78
CA SER A 416 -7.05 15.14 9.17
C SER A 416 -6.81 14.04 10.21
N ASP A 417 -7.31 12.84 9.94
CA ASP A 417 -7.19 11.67 10.82
C ASP A 417 -5.73 11.27 11.11
N ALA A 418 -4.87 11.33 10.09
CA ALA A 418 -3.46 11.00 10.19
C ALA A 418 -2.57 12.23 10.47
N SER A 419 -3.09 13.43 10.26
CA SER A 419 -2.37 14.69 10.50
C SER A 419 -2.29 15.00 11.98
N SER A 420 -1.18 15.57 12.46
CA SER A 420 -1.13 16.12 13.82
C SER A 420 -1.89 17.44 13.90
N TYR A 421 -1.85 18.26 12.84
CA TYR A 421 -2.69 19.45 12.71
C TYR A 421 -4.18 19.08 12.63
N LYS A 422 -5.03 19.72 13.46
CA LYS A 422 -6.47 19.45 13.56
C LYS A 422 -7.39 20.57 13.07
N GLY A 423 -6.83 21.68 12.59
CA GLY A 423 -7.62 22.76 11.99
C GLY A 423 -8.01 22.45 10.54
N SER A 424 -8.46 23.48 9.82
CA SER A 424 -8.84 23.36 8.40
C SER A 424 -7.69 23.65 7.46
N VAL A 425 -7.60 22.92 6.35
CA VAL A 425 -6.64 23.17 5.26
C VAL A 425 -7.42 23.52 3.99
N LYS A 426 -7.01 24.59 3.30
CA LYS A 426 -7.70 25.09 2.11
C LYS A 426 -6.94 24.74 0.83
N PHE A 427 -7.69 24.41 -0.21
CA PHE A 427 -7.20 24.15 -1.55
C PHE A 427 -7.75 25.20 -2.52
N SER A 428 -6.95 25.62 -3.49
CA SER A 428 -7.44 26.53 -4.55
C SER A 428 -8.50 25.88 -5.43
N ASN A 429 -8.29 24.61 -5.79
CA ASN A 429 -9.24 23.74 -6.47
C ASN A 429 -8.83 22.28 -6.23
N ASN A 430 -9.62 21.54 -5.47
CA ASN A 430 -9.28 20.18 -5.06
C ASN A 430 -9.69 19.08 -6.06
N THR A 431 -10.30 19.42 -7.20
CA THR A 431 -10.66 18.45 -8.25
C THR A 431 -9.86 18.60 -9.55
N SER A 432 -8.88 19.50 -9.55
CA SER A 432 -8.06 19.80 -10.72
C SER A 432 -6.69 19.12 -10.64
N MET A 433 -6.07 18.92 -11.81
CA MET A 433 -4.72 18.35 -11.94
C MET A 433 -3.65 19.13 -11.15
N LYS A 434 -3.83 20.44 -10.96
CA LYS A 434 -2.92 21.31 -10.19
C LYS A 434 -3.68 22.05 -9.11
N THR A 435 -3.22 21.97 -7.88
CA THR A 435 -3.83 22.67 -6.76
C THR A 435 -2.80 23.41 -5.93
N SER A 436 -3.21 24.46 -5.23
CA SER A 436 -2.40 25.11 -4.21
C SER A 436 -2.98 24.82 -2.84
N VAL A 437 -2.16 24.31 -1.94
CA VAL A 437 -2.49 24.03 -0.54
C VAL A 437 -2.05 25.23 0.29
N GLN A 438 -3.00 25.85 1.01
CA GLN A 438 -2.69 26.90 1.97
C GLN A 438 -2.33 26.27 3.31
N ILE A 439 -1.07 26.39 3.69
CA ILE A 439 -0.57 25.94 4.99
C ILE A 439 -1.06 26.94 6.05
N PRO A 440 -1.86 26.50 7.03
CA PRO A 440 -2.40 27.41 8.04
C PRO A 440 -1.30 28.11 8.84
N SER A 441 -1.54 29.37 9.22
CA SER A 441 -0.57 30.18 9.98
C SER A 441 -0.34 29.68 11.40
N ASP A 442 -1.26 28.88 11.93
CA ASP A 442 -1.24 28.26 13.24
C ASP A 442 -0.73 26.80 13.21
N ALA A 443 -0.28 26.30 12.06
CA ALA A 443 0.20 24.92 11.92
C ALA A 443 1.68 24.72 12.30
N ASN A 444 2.33 25.71 12.92
CA ASN A 444 3.75 25.63 13.25
C ASN A 444 4.08 24.43 14.17
N GLY A 445 5.02 23.58 13.76
CA GLY A 445 5.41 22.36 14.50
C GLY A 445 4.51 21.15 14.24
N GLU A 446 3.45 21.31 13.44
CA GLU A 446 2.54 20.22 13.07
C GLU A 446 2.91 19.59 11.72
N ASN A 447 2.35 18.41 11.47
CA ASN A 447 2.29 17.82 10.15
C ASN A 447 0.87 17.89 9.56
N ILE A 448 0.81 18.01 8.23
CA ILE A 448 -0.42 18.04 7.45
C ILE A 448 -0.30 16.98 6.35
N HIS A 449 -1.20 16.01 6.38
CA HIS A 449 -1.29 14.95 5.38
C HIS A 449 -2.30 15.35 4.30
N VAL A 450 -1.87 15.31 3.05
CA VAL A 450 -2.72 15.49 1.88
C VAL A 450 -2.65 14.22 1.03
N ILE A 451 -3.80 13.76 0.53
CA ILE A 451 -3.90 12.62 -0.38
C ILE A 451 -4.36 13.13 -1.74
N LEU A 452 -3.65 12.76 -2.80
CA LEU A 452 -4.19 12.69 -4.14
C LEU A 452 -4.83 11.31 -4.32
N THR A 453 -6.10 11.28 -4.69
CA THR A 453 -6.79 10.12 -5.23
C THR A 453 -6.98 10.36 -6.73
N LEU A 454 -6.41 9.48 -7.53
CA LEU A 454 -6.61 9.42 -8.97
C LEU A 454 -7.59 8.27 -9.26
N LYS A 455 -8.56 8.51 -10.14
CA LYS A 455 -9.56 7.52 -10.54
C LYS A 455 -9.75 7.57 -12.06
N ASP A 456 -9.72 6.43 -12.71
CA ASP A 456 -10.02 6.32 -14.14
C ASP A 456 -11.53 6.51 -14.45
N SER A 457 -11.93 6.26 -15.70
CA SER A 457 -13.33 6.32 -16.17
C SER A 457 -13.96 4.97 -16.52
N SER A 458 -13.23 3.87 -16.31
CA SER A 458 -13.63 2.51 -16.71
C SER A 458 -14.65 1.87 -15.75
N THR A 459 -15.01 0.61 -15.99
CA THR A 459 -15.86 -0.18 -15.09
C THR A 459 -15.25 -1.59 -14.92
N PRO A 460 -14.88 -1.99 -13.69
CA PRO A 460 -14.91 -1.16 -12.48
C PRO A 460 -13.86 -0.04 -12.54
N ASN A 461 -14.12 1.09 -11.86
CA ASN A 461 -13.12 2.16 -11.80
C ASN A 461 -11.92 1.73 -10.96
N LEU A 462 -10.70 1.95 -11.42
CA LEU A 462 -9.49 1.72 -10.64
C LEU A 462 -8.89 3.02 -10.13
N TYR A 463 -8.11 2.86 -9.06
CA TYR A 463 -7.64 3.95 -8.22
C TYR A 463 -6.13 3.88 -8.00
N ALA A 464 -5.50 5.04 -7.95
CA ALA A 464 -4.13 5.18 -7.48
C ALA A 464 -4.01 6.39 -6.55
N TYR A 465 -3.03 6.34 -5.64
CA TYR A 465 -2.91 7.34 -4.59
C TYR A 465 -1.51 7.94 -4.50
N ARG A 466 -1.44 9.17 -4.00
CA ARG A 466 -0.18 9.77 -3.55
C ARG A 466 -0.42 10.50 -2.24
N ARG A 467 0.26 10.07 -1.17
CA ARG A 467 0.33 10.84 0.07
C ARG A 467 1.46 11.86 0.03
N ILE A 468 1.13 13.06 0.46
CA ILE A 468 2.04 14.17 0.70
C ILE A 468 1.95 14.55 2.18
N ILE A 469 3.07 14.67 2.86
CA ILE A 469 3.15 15.12 4.25
C ILE A 469 3.94 16.43 4.28
N PHE A 470 3.28 17.50 4.69
CA PHE A 470 3.93 18.75 4.99
C PHE A 470 4.43 18.73 6.43
N ASN A 471 5.73 18.95 6.64
CA ASN A 471 6.27 19.26 7.96
C ASN A 471 6.38 20.79 8.06
N VAL A 472 5.61 21.38 8.98
CA VAL A 472 5.47 22.83 9.08
C VAL A 472 6.40 23.37 10.16
N GLN A 473 7.25 24.33 9.80
CA GLN A 473 8.29 24.92 10.66
C GLN A 473 8.23 26.44 10.76
#